data_AF-A0A1B9MW20-F1
#
_entry.id   AF-A0A1B9MW20-F1
#
_cell.length_a   1.000
_cell.length_b   1.000
_cell.length_c   1.000
_cell.angle_alpha   90.00
_cell.angle_beta   90.00
_cell.angle_gamma   90.00
#
_symmetry.space_group_name_H-M   'P 1'
#
loop_
_entity.id
_entity.type
_entity.pdbx_description
1 polymer ?
#
loop_
_entity_poly.entity_id
_entity_poly.type
_entity_poly.pdbx_seq_one_letter_code
_entity_poly.pdbx_strand_id
1 'polypeptide(L)'
;MTNLTNNTVNKQFFDLHTTGIGYLNRIREVKVKNGKPYLSCTIAALRGNCQNAEYTYINCNVTGEKAKSLVEKCIEANKANKKILISFCVGDIYAETFVYSTGVKKGDVGINLKARLLKISSIKIDGELKYSDKIEHLENQSEPQEELSNVA
;
A
#
# COMPACT_ATOMS: atom_id res chain seq x y z
N MET A 1 -13.13 48.32 9.24
CA MET A 1 -12.42 47.06 9.52
C MET A 1 -13.46 45.97 9.69
N THR A 2 -13.70 45.16 8.67
CA THR A 2 -14.64 44.03 8.72
C THR A 2 -13.86 42.75 8.48
N ASN A 3 -13.60 42.02 9.56
CA ASN A 3 -12.97 40.70 9.51
C ASN A 3 -14.01 39.68 9.04
N LEU A 4 -13.84 39.12 7.84
CA LEU A 4 -14.50 37.88 7.47
C LEU A 4 -13.68 36.70 7.99
N THR A 5 -14.29 35.97 8.91
CA THR A 5 -13.79 34.70 9.44
C THR A 5 -13.88 33.60 8.38
N ASN A 6 -12.74 33.04 7.99
CA ASN A 6 -12.65 31.87 7.12
C ASN A 6 -13.14 30.63 7.88
N ASN A 7 -14.43 30.33 7.76
CA ASN A 7 -15.01 29.09 8.27
C ASN A 7 -14.56 27.91 7.40
N THR A 8 -13.49 27.25 7.80
CA THR A 8 -13.02 26.03 7.13
C THR A 8 -13.91 24.89 7.61
N VAL A 9 -14.94 24.56 6.82
CA VAL A 9 -15.78 23.38 7.07
C VAL A 9 -14.87 22.15 7.00
N ASN A 10 -14.67 21.50 8.15
CA ASN A 10 -13.91 20.27 8.27
C ASN A 10 -14.72 19.18 7.54
N LYS A 11 -14.33 18.84 6.30
CA LYS A 11 -15.06 17.86 5.49
C LYS A 11 -14.85 16.47 6.10
N GLN A 12 -15.93 15.88 6.59
CA GLN A 12 -15.96 14.50 7.08
C GLN A 12 -16.25 13.56 5.89
N PHE A 13 -15.47 12.49 5.77
CA PHE A 13 -15.65 11.45 4.78
C PHE A 13 -15.81 10.11 5.49
N PHE A 14 -16.53 9.17 4.86
CA PHE A 14 -16.53 7.77 5.30
C PHE A 14 -15.34 7.04 4.70
N ASP A 15 -14.66 6.25 5.51
CA ASP A 15 -13.56 5.41 5.05
C ASP A 15 -14.05 3.98 4.75
N LEU A 16 -13.70 3.46 3.58
CA LEU A 16 -13.82 2.03 3.27
C LEU A 16 -12.44 1.38 3.35
N HIS A 17 -12.18 0.65 4.42
CA HIS A 17 -10.92 -0.07 4.61
C HIS A 17 -11.09 -1.57 4.42
N THR A 18 -10.10 -2.17 3.74
CA THR A 18 -9.96 -3.62 3.62
C THR A 18 -8.55 -4.02 4.03
N THR A 19 -8.45 -4.95 4.98
CA THR A 19 -7.17 -5.48 5.45
C THR A 19 -6.99 -6.92 5.00
N GLY A 20 -5.74 -7.34 4.87
CA GLY A 20 -5.45 -8.71 4.45
C GLY A 20 -3.97 -9.02 4.41
N ILE A 21 -3.67 -10.23 3.92
CA ILE A 21 -2.32 -10.70 3.65
C ILE A 21 -2.24 -11.05 2.18
N GLY A 22 -1.15 -10.69 1.51
CA GLY A 22 -0.99 -10.98 0.09
C GLY A 22 0.43 -10.78 -0.38
N TYR A 23 0.69 -11.21 -1.62
CA TYR A 23 1.99 -10.99 -2.25
C TYR A 23 2.04 -9.66 -2.99
N LEU A 24 3.06 -8.86 -2.72
CA LEU A 24 3.33 -7.59 -3.38
C LEU A 24 4.05 -7.86 -4.71
N ASN A 25 3.42 -7.47 -5.81
CA ASN A 25 3.87 -7.72 -7.18
C ASN A 25 3.85 -6.44 -8.03
N ARG A 26 4.48 -6.49 -9.22
CA ARG A 26 4.36 -5.48 -10.29
C ARG A 26 4.59 -4.05 -9.79
N ILE A 27 5.61 -3.86 -8.95
CA ILE A 27 5.98 -2.56 -8.40
C ILE A 27 6.54 -1.69 -9.53
N ARG A 28 5.93 -0.53 -9.77
CA ARG A 28 6.33 0.38 -10.84
C ARG A 28 5.94 1.82 -10.56
N GLU A 29 6.71 2.74 -11.12
CA GLU A 29 6.25 4.12 -11.27
C GLU A 29 5.33 4.21 -12.50
N VAL A 30 4.18 4.86 -12.32
CA VAL A 30 3.24 5.15 -13.40
C VAL A 30 3.34 6.63 -13.74
N LYS A 31 3.77 6.92 -14.97
CA LYS A 31 3.77 8.28 -15.52
C LYS A 31 2.37 8.62 -16.04
N VAL A 32 1.85 9.77 -15.62
CA VAL A 32 0.56 10.30 -16.09
C VAL A 32 0.79 11.47 -17.04
N LYS A 33 -0.13 11.68 -17.99
CA LYS A 33 -0.06 12.81 -18.94
C LYS A 33 -0.08 14.15 -18.21
N ASN A 34 -0.96 14.27 -17.22
CA ASN A 34 -1.11 15.47 -16.39
C ASN A 34 -1.01 15.05 -14.91
N GLY A 35 0.05 15.47 -14.22
CA GLY A 35 0.26 15.20 -12.80
C GLY A 35 1.63 14.61 -12.48
N LYS A 36 1.89 14.40 -11.18
CA LYS A 36 3.13 13.77 -10.72
C LYS A 36 3.07 12.26 -10.96
N PRO A 37 4.17 11.61 -11.37
CA PRO A 37 4.26 10.16 -11.36
C PRO A 37 3.92 9.60 -9.98
N TYR A 38 3.30 8.42 -9.95
CA TYR A 38 2.94 7.75 -8.69
C TYR A 38 3.40 6.31 -8.68
N LEU A 39 3.68 5.81 -7.47
CA LEU A 39 4.06 4.41 -7.26
C LEU A 39 2.80 3.54 -7.29
N SER A 40 2.85 2.45 -8.04
CA SER A 40 1.79 1.46 -8.15
C SER A 40 2.33 0.05 -7.96
N CYS A 41 1.49 -0.81 -7.41
CA CYS A 41 1.77 -2.24 -7.26
C CYS A 41 0.49 -3.05 -7.47
N THR A 42 0.62 -4.36 -7.63
CA THR A 42 -0.49 -5.31 -7.59
C THR A 42 -0.34 -6.17 -6.35
N ILE A 43 -1.38 -6.27 -5.54
CA ILE A 43 -1.43 -7.19 -4.40
C ILE A 43 -2.20 -8.44 -4.86
N ALA A 44 -1.55 -9.60 -4.78
CA ALA A 44 -2.22 -10.89 -4.88
C ALA A 44 -2.71 -11.28 -3.49
N ALA A 45 -3.91 -10.80 -3.12
CA ALA A 45 -4.49 -10.99 -1.80
C ALA A 45 -4.93 -12.45 -1.62
N LEU A 46 -4.49 -13.07 -0.54
CA LEU A 46 -4.79 -14.47 -0.22
C LEU A 46 -6.23 -14.61 0.27
N ARG A 47 -6.92 -15.63 -0.22
CA ARG A 47 -8.24 -16.08 0.24
C ARG A 47 -8.36 -17.60 0.15
N GLY A 48 -9.42 -18.15 0.74
CA GLY A 48 -9.70 -19.58 0.67
C GLY A 48 -8.85 -20.41 1.64
N ASN A 49 -8.63 -21.67 1.27
CA ASN A 49 -7.96 -22.66 2.12
C ASN A 49 -6.44 -22.41 2.16
N CYS A 50 -5.79 -22.58 3.32
CA CYS A 50 -4.36 -22.28 3.47
C CYS A 50 -3.42 -23.31 2.81
N GLN A 51 -3.89 -24.52 2.52
CA GLN A 51 -3.18 -25.54 1.72
C GLN A 51 -3.44 -25.39 0.22
N ASN A 52 -4.49 -24.67 -0.17
CA ASN A 52 -4.84 -24.38 -1.57
C ASN A 52 -5.31 -22.93 -1.71
N ALA A 53 -4.34 -22.01 -1.59
CA ALA A 53 -4.64 -20.59 -1.55
C ALA A 53 -5.17 -20.09 -2.90
N GLU A 54 -6.25 -19.32 -2.83
CA GLU A 54 -6.79 -18.57 -3.95
C GLU A 54 -6.32 -17.11 -3.87
N TYR A 55 -6.37 -16.40 -5.01
CA TYR A 55 -5.88 -15.04 -5.11
C TYR A 55 -6.91 -14.09 -5.69
N THR A 56 -7.12 -12.97 -4.99
CA THR A 56 -7.79 -11.79 -5.52
C THR A 56 -6.74 -10.74 -5.87
N TYR A 57 -6.63 -10.35 -7.13
CA TYR A 57 -5.65 -9.37 -7.58
C TYR A 57 -6.20 -7.95 -7.47
N ILE A 58 -5.52 -7.10 -6.70
CA ILE A 58 -5.90 -5.70 -6.48
C ILE A 58 -4.77 -4.80 -7.01
N ASN A 59 -5.09 -3.92 -7.94
CA ASN A 59 -4.16 -2.91 -8.43
C ASN A 59 -4.21 -1.68 -7.51
N CYS A 60 -3.09 -1.41 -6.85
CA CYS A 60 -3.01 -0.36 -5.85
C CYS A 60 -2.18 0.82 -6.35
N ASN A 61 -2.69 2.03 -6.12
CA ASN A 61 -1.85 3.22 -6.03
C ASN A 61 -1.30 3.29 -4.60
N VAL A 62 0.00 3.51 -4.43
CA VAL A 62 0.61 3.59 -3.09
C VAL A 62 0.51 5.01 -2.59
N THR A 63 -0.42 5.26 -1.66
CA THR A 63 -0.75 6.60 -1.18
C THR A 63 -0.36 6.85 0.27
N GLY A 64 -0.24 5.80 1.08
CA GLY A 64 0.32 5.93 2.42
C GLY A 64 1.80 6.27 2.36
N GLU A 65 2.23 7.32 3.06
CA GLU A 65 3.61 7.79 3.01
C GLU A 65 4.62 6.73 3.46
N LYS A 66 4.40 6.15 4.65
CA LYS A 66 5.21 5.03 5.15
C LYS A 66 5.14 3.80 4.24
N ALA A 67 3.95 3.50 3.71
CA ALA A 67 3.75 2.40 2.77
C ALA A 67 4.57 2.62 1.49
N LYS A 68 4.68 3.86 1.00
CA LYS A 68 5.49 4.21 -0.17
C LYS A 68 6.96 3.87 0.06
N SER A 69 7.54 4.36 1.16
CA SER A 69 8.94 4.08 1.52
C SER A 69 9.22 2.58 1.66
N LEU A 70 8.27 1.82 2.22
CA LEU A 70 8.37 0.37 2.35
C LEU A 70 8.28 -0.37 1.01
N VAL A 71 7.39 0.05 0.11
CA VAL A 71 7.27 -0.54 -1.24
C VAL A 71 8.53 -0.23 -2.07
N GLU A 72 9.11 0.96 -1.95
CA GLU A 72 10.35 1.33 -2.64
C GLU A 72 11.51 0.41 -2.24
N LYS A 73 11.64 0.09 -0.94
CA LYS A 73 12.64 -0.88 -0.44
C LYS A 73 12.44 -2.29 -1.00
N CYS A 74 11.27 -2.62 -1.52
CA CYS A 74 10.95 -3.93 -2.08
C CYS A 74 11.20 -4.03 -3.60
N ILE A 75 11.58 -2.95 -4.29
CA ILE A 75 11.73 -2.92 -5.75
C ILE A 75 12.76 -3.95 -6.24
N GLU A 76 13.95 -4.02 -5.64
CA GLU A 76 14.99 -4.95 -6.09
C GLU A 76 14.62 -6.41 -5.80
N ALA A 77 13.98 -6.68 -4.67
CA ALA A 77 13.44 -8.00 -4.37
C ALA A 77 12.35 -8.41 -5.40
N ASN A 78 11.49 -7.46 -5.81
CA ASN A 78 10.46 -7.73 -6.81
C ASN A 78 11.06 -7.99 -8.20
N LYS A 79 12.07 -7.22 -8.61
CA LYS A 79 12.84 -7.46 -9.86
C LYS A 79 13.55 -8.82 -9.85
N ALA A 80 14.04 -9.24 -8.69
CA ALA A 80 14.64 -10.56 -8.49
C ALA A 80 13.60 -11.70 -8.33
N ASN A 81 12.31 -11.43 -8.55
CA ASN A 81 11.21 -12.39 -8.43
C ASN A 81 11.11 -13.07 -7.04
N LYS A 82 11.55 -12.39 -5.97
CA LYS A 82 11.41 -12.89 -4.59
C LYS A 82 9.96 -12.83 -4.13
N LYS A 83 9.59 -13.73 -3.22
CA LYS A 83 8.24 -13.77 -2.62
C LYS A 83 8.14 -12.70 -1.54
N ILE A 84 7.49 -11.58 -1.85
CA ILE A 84 7.27 -10.47 -0.91
C ILE A 84 5.86 -10.58 -0.33
N LEU A 85 5.72 -11.19 0.85
CA LEU A 85 4.46 -11.33 1.57
C LEU A 85 4.25 -10.12 2.48
N ILE A 86 3.11 -9.46 2.38
CA ILE A 86 2.78 -8.29 3.20
C ILE A 86 1.46 -8.47 3.96
N SER A 87 1.38 -7.90 5.16
CA SER A 87 0.09 -7.55 5.78
C SER A 87 -0.25 -6.11 5.41
N PHE A 88 -1.42 -5.87 4.84
CA PHE A 88 -1.78 -4.59 4.24
C PHE A 88 -3.12 -4.04 4.73
N CYS A 89 -3.30 -2.73 4.56
CA CYS A 89 -4.59 -2.06 4.55
C CYS A 89 -4.72 -1.27 3.24
N VAL A 90 -5.79 -1.52 2.50
CA VAL A 90 -6.17 -0.72 1.33
C VAL A 90 -7.45 0.06 1.61
N GLY A 91 -7.55 1.24 1.00
CA GLY A 91 -8.70 2.12 1.04
C GLY A 91 -9.43 2.15 -0.29
N ASP A 92 -10.75 2.34 -0.22
CA ASP A 92 -11.67 2.52 -1.34
C ASP A 92 -11.44 1.48 -2.43
N ILE A 93 -11.60 0.20 -2.09
CA ILE A 93 -11.55 -0.85 -3.11
C ILE A 93 -12.79 -0.75 -4.01
N TYR A 94 -12.59 -0.73 -5.33
CA TYR A 94 -13.66 -0.71 -6.31
C TYR A 94 -13.29 -1.49 -7.58
N ALA A 95 -14.32 -1.93 -8.31
CA ALA A 95 -14.16 -2.53 -9.62
C ALA A 95 -14.14 -1.44 -10.70
N GLU A 96 -13.20 -1.54 -11.64
CA GLU A 96 -13.10 -0.70 -12.81
C GLU A 96 -13.08 -1.57 -14.07
N THR A 97 -13.96 -1.26 -15.01
CA THR A 97 -13.98 -1.92 -16.31
C THR A 97 -12.95 -1.31 -17.26
N PHE A 98 -12.36 -2.12 -18.12
CA PHE A 98 -11.52 -1.66 -19.22
C PHE A 98 -11.80 -2.48 -20.47
N VAL A 99 -11.48 -1.92 -21.65
CA VAL A 99 -11.57 -2.65 -22.91
C VAL A 99 -10.18 -3.13 -23.31
N TYR A 100 -10.04 -4.41 -23.63
CA TYR A 100 -8.80 -4.94 -24.15
C TYR A 100 -8.50 -4.31 -25.52
N SER A 101 -7.36 -3.62 -25.64
CA SER A 101 -6.95 -2.95 -26.88
C SER A 101 -6.19 -3.87 -27.84
N THR A 102 -5.68 -5.00 -27.35
CA THR A 102 -4.81 -5.93 -28.07
C THR A 102 -5.05 -7.38 -27.63
N GLY A 103 -4.51 -8.33 -28.40
CA GLY A 103 -4.61 -9.77 -28.11
C GLY A 103 -5.94 -10.40 -28.53
N VAL A 104 -6.12 -11.68 -28.17
CA VAL A 104 -7.28 -12.49 -28.57
C VAL A 104 -8.61 -11.93 -28.04
N LYS A 105 -8.57 -11.25 -26.90
CA LYS A 105 -9.74 -10.63 -26.25
C LYS A 105 -10.01 -9.19 -26.70
N LYS A 106 -9.36 -8.71 -27.77
CA LYS A 106 -9.49 -7.31 -28.20
C LYS A 106 -10.95 -6.95 -28.44
N GLY A 107 -11.42 -5.88 -27.80
CA GLY A 107 -12.82 -5.43 -27.83
C GLY A 107 -13.66 -5.91 -26.65
N ASP A 108 -13.23 -6.96 -25.93
CA ASP A 108 -13.95 -7.44 -24.75
C ASP A 108 -13.79 -6.49 -23.57
N VAL A 109 -14.78 -6.49 -22.69
CA VAL A 109 -14.75 -5.78 -21.40
C VAL A 109 -14.09 -6.69 -20.36
N GLY A 110 -12.96 -6.23 -19.81
CA GLY A 110 -12.33 -6.79 -18.61
C GLY A 110 -12.70 -6.00 -17.36
N ILE A 111 -12.46 -6.60 -16.19
CA ILE A 111 -12.63 -5.96 -14.88
C ILE A 111 -11.30 -5.99 -14.14
N ASN A 112 -10.93 -4.87 -13.51
CA ASN A 112 -9.83 -4.74 -12.58
C ASN A 112 -10.35 -4.30 -11.21
N LEU A 113 -9.81 -4.87 -10.14
CA LEU A 113 -9.97 -4.26 -8.82
C LEU A 113 -8.90 -3.19 -8.63
N LYS A 114 -9.32 -2.00 -8.20
CA LYS A 114 -8.46 -0.87 -7.87
C LYS A 114 -8.62 -0.51 -6.41
N ALA A 115 -7.55 -0.04 -5.79
CA ALA A 115 -7.58 0.49 -4.43
C ALA A 115 -6.41 1.46 -4.17
N ARG A 116 -6.41 2.07 -2.99
CA ARG A 116 -5.28 2.86 -2.46
C ARG A 116 -4.56 2.03 -1.40
N LEU A 117 -3.27 1.74 -1.57
CA LEU A 117 -2.48 1.12 -0.51
C LEU A 117 -2.14 2.18 0.55
N LEU A 118 -2.78 2.04 1.71
CA LEU A 118 -2.68 3.00 2.81
C LEU A 118 -1.61 2.58 3.82
N LYS A 119 -1.50 1.28 4.12
CA LYS A 119 -0.60 0.79 5.16
C LYS A 119 -0.03 -0.58 4.81
N ILE A 120 1.22 -0.78 5.18
CA ILE A 120 1.85 -2.10 5.29
C ILE A 120 2.25 -2.27 6.75
N SER A 121 1.78 -3.34 7.40
CA SER A 121 2.08 -3.62 8.80
C SER A 121 3.12 -4.71 9.01
N SER A 122 3.42 -5.52 7.99
CA SER A 122 4.55 -6.42 8.00
C SER A 122 5.04 -6.73 6.57
N ILE A 123 6.32 -7.06 6.43
CA ILE A 123 6.91 -7.53 5.17
C ILE A 123 7.78 -8.75 5.46
N LYS A 124 7.53 -9.84 4.74
CA LYS A 124 8.42 -10.98 4.66
C LYS A 124 8.94 -11.14 3.24
N ILE A 125 10.24 -11.33 3.08
CA ILE A 125 10.87 -11.62 1.79
C ILE A 125 11.41 -13.04 1.86
N ASP A 126 10.91 -13.92 1.00
CA ASP A 126 11.22 -15.36 0.99
C ASP A 126 11.08 -16.03 2.36
N GLY A 127 10.07 -15.59 3.13
CA GLY A 127 9.75 -16.10 4.46
C GLY A 127 10.46 -15.37 5.61
N GLU A 128 11.52 -14.61 5.34
CA GLU A 128 12.26 -13.85 6.36
C GLU A 128 11.57 -12.51 6.66
N LEU A 129 11.30 -12.24 7.93
CA LEU A 129 10.68 -10.98 8.35
C LEU A 129 11.67 -9.82 8.22
N LYS A 130 11.35 -8.86 7.35
CA LYS A 130 12.16 -7.66 7.10
C LYS A 130 11.59 -6.39 7.73
N TYR A 131 10.30 -6.42 8.07
CA TYR A 131 9.59 -5.27 8.63
C TYR A 131 8.35 -5.71 9.41
N SER A 132 8.06 -5.02 10.52
CA SER A 132 6.81 -5.16 11.28
C SER A 132 6.57 -3.89 12.11
N ASP A 133 5.36 -3.30 12.03
CA ASP A 133 4.97 -2.16 12.89
C ASP A 133 5.20 -2.50 14.37
N LYS A 134 4.94 -3.75 14.78
CA LYS A 134 5.10 -4.17 16.17
C LYS A 134 6.54 -4.10 16.64
N ILE A 135 7.49 -4.49 15.79
CA ILE A 135 8.92 -4.50 16.15
C ILE A 135 9.43 -3.06 16.20
N GLU A 136 9.11 -2.26 15.19
CA GLU A 136 9.50 -0.84 15.13
C GLU A 136 8.93 -0.04 16.31
N HIS A 137 7.69 -0.31 16.74
CA HIS A 137 7.13 0.30 17.94
C HIS A 137 7.86 -0.10 19.23
N LEU A 138 8.32 -1.34 19.34
CA LEU A 138 9.10 -1.81 20.49
C LEU A 138 10.49 -1.18 20.52
N GLU A 139 11.16 -1.09 19.37
CA GLU A 139 12.48 -0.46 19.23
C GLU A 139 12.43 1.02 19.65
N ASN A 140 11.44 1.77 19.15
CA ASN A 140 11.25 3.19 19.47
C ASN A 140 10.87 3.46 20.93
N GLN A 141 10.40 2.45 21.68
CA GLN A 141 10.09 2.56 23.12
C GLN A 141 11.29 2.19 24.00
N SER A 142 12.33 1.60 23.42
CA SER A 142 13.53 1.13 24.14
C SER A 142 14.75 2.04 24.01
N GLU A 143 14.68 3.11 23.21
CA GLU A 143 15.71 4.16 23.20
C GLU A 143 15.64 4.98 24.51
N PRO A 144 16.72 5.11 25.30
CA PRO A 144 16.73 5.96 26.48
C PRO A 144 16.48 7.42 26.09
N GLN A 145 15.47 8.06 26.69
CA GLN A 145 15.44 9.52 26.74
C GLN A 145 16.69 9.95 27.50
N GLU A 146 17.63 10.65 26.84
CA GLU A 146 18.71 11.34 27.54
C GLU A 146 18.08 12.24 28.61
N GLU A 147 18.17 11.81 29.87
CA GLU A 147 17.95 12.69 31.02
C GLU A 147 18.93 13.85 30.86
N LEU A 148 18.40 15.04 30.57
CA LEU A 148 19.10 16.30 30.84
C LEU A 148 19.27 16.41 32.36
N SER A 149 20.24 15.67 32.89
CA SER A 149 20.69 15.79 34.27
C SER A 149 21.49 17.08 34.39
N ASN A 150 20.86 18.08 35.00
CA ASN A 150 21.44 19.10 35.88
C ASN A 150 22.92 19.47 35.63
N VAL A 151 23.14 20.63 35.02
CA VAL A 151 24.33 21.44 35.33
C VAL A 151 23.89 22.56 36.26
N ALA A 152 24.63 22.62 37.37
CA ALA A 152 24.59 23.51 38.52
C ALA A 152 24.15 24.96 38.30
#